data_AF-A0A645BT65-F1
#
_entry.id   AF-A0A645BT65-F1
#
_cell.length_a   1.000
_cell.length_b   1.000
_cell.length_c   1.000
_cell.angle_alpha   90.00
_cell.angle_beta   90.00
_cell.angle_gamma   90.00
#
_symmetry.space_group_name_H-M   'P 1'
#
loop_
_entity.id
_entity.type
_entity.pdbx_description
1 polymer ?
#
loop_
_entity_poly.entity_id
_entity_poly.type
_entity_poly.pdbx_seq_one_letter_code
_entity_poly.pdbx_strand_id
1 'polypeptide(L)'
;MASDFFRTLYDKGEFVEKTSEQYYDETAHQFLADRYITGECPHCHSEGAYGDQCEKCGTSLSPTDLINPKSAISGSKPVMKETKHWYLPLDKHEGWLRQWILEDHKE
;
A
#
# COMPACT_ATOMS: atom_id res chain seq x y z
N MET A 1 1.64 -20.02 14.09
CA MET A 1 1.65 -18.56 14.29
C MET A 1 1.90 -17.86 12.95
N ALA A 2 1.72 -16.54 12.84
CA ALA A 2 1.92 -15.82 11.57
C ALA A 2 3.34 -16.00 10.99
N SER A 3 4.35 -16.05 11.86
CA SER A 3 5.75 -16.32 11.50
C SER A 3 5.93 -17.68 10.82
N ASP A 4 5.28 -18.73 11.31
CA ASP A 4 5.43 -20.08 10.77
C ASP A 4 4.76 -20.20 9.39
N PHE A 5 3.61 -19.55 9.23
CA PHE A 5 2.91 -19.48 7.95
C PHE A 5 3.77 -18.76 6.89
N PHE A 6 4.31 -17.59 7.23
CA PHE A 6 5.22 -16.86 6.34
C PHE A 6 6.43 -17.71 5.96
N ARG A 7 7.09 -18.34 6.95
CA ARG A 7 8.27 -19.17 6.70
C ARG A 7 7.96 -20.36 5.81
N THR A 8 6.81 -21.01 6.00
CA THR A 8 6.38 -22.13 5.15
C THR A 8 6.24 -21.71 3.69
N LEU A 9 5.64 -20.55 3.41
CA LEU A 9 5.50 -20.02 2.05
C LEU A 9 6.85 -19.58 1.46
N TYR A 10 7.71 -18.99 2.29
CA TYR A 10 9.06 -18.59 1.90
C TYR A 10 9.91 -19.79 1.50
N ASP A 11 9.96 -20.85 2.32
CA ASP A 11 10.73 -22.06 2.06
C ASP A 11 10.22 -22.82 0.83
N LYS A 12 8.95 -22.65 0.47
CA LYS A 12 8.33 -23.17 -0.77
C LYS A 12 8.59 -22.31 -2.00
N GLY A 13 9.18 -21.12 -1.86
CA GLY A 13 9.43 -20.20 -2.96
C GLY A 13 8.15 -19.55 -3.53
N GLU A 14 7.10 -19.43 -2.72
CA GLU A 14 5.82 -18.88 -3.17
C GLU A 14 5.86 -17.36 -3.36
N PHE A 15 6.75 -16.66 -2.65
CA PHE A 15 6.86 -15.21 -2.73
C PHE A 15 7.68 -14.72 -3.93
N VAL A 16 7.29 -13.55 -4.44
CA VAL A 16 8.05 -12.77 -5.42
C VAL A 16 8.55 -11.51 -4.74
N GLU A 17 9.86 -11.27 -4.77
CA GLU A 17 10.43 -9.99 -4.34
C GLU A 17 10.21 -8.92 -5.41
N LYS A 18 9.68 -7.77 -5.00
CA LYS A 18 9.56 -6.59 -5.87
C LYS A 18 10.12 -5.37 -5.16
N THR A 19 10.80 -4.54 -5.93
CA THR A 19 11.28 -3.22 -5.50
C THR A 19 10.28 -2.17 -5.98
N SER A 20 9.89 -1.27 -5.10
CA SER A 20 8.99 -0.15 -5.39
C SER A 20 9.45 1.09 -4.65
N GLU A 21 9.12 2.27 -5.15
CA GLU A 21 9.33 3.51 -4.41
C GLU A 21 8.17 3.76 -3.44
N GLN A 22 8.48 4.19 -2.23
CA GLN A 22 7.53 4.64 -1.23
C GLN A 22 8.02 5.93 -0.57
N TYR A 23 7.08 6.73 -0.08
CA TYR A 23 7.43 7.92 0.68
C TYR A 23 8.13 7.57 1.99
N TYR A 24 9.18 8.30 2.29
CA TYR A 24 10.00 8.17 3.48
C TYR A 24 10.15 9.52 4.16
N ASP A 25 9.93 9.53 5.47
CA ASP A 25 10.15 10.69 6.32
C ASP A 25 11.57 10.66 6.87
N GLU A 26 12.40 11.59 6.42
CA GLU A 26 13.80 11.68 6.84
C GLU A 26 13.98 12.21 8.26
N THR A 27 12.97 12.89 8.81
CA THR A 27 12.97 13.40 10.18
C THR A 27 12.53 12.33 11.17
N ALA A 28 11.49 11.55 10.81
CA ALA A 28 10.97 10.46 11.64
C ALA A 28 11.66 9.11 11.36
N HIS A 29 12.58 9.07 10.39
CA HIS A 29 13.35 7.90 9.96
C HIS A 29 12.51 6.66 9.62
N GLN A 30 11.36 6.83 8.96
CA GLN A 30 10.45 5.72 8.63
C GLN A 30 9.75 5.90 7.28
N PHE A 31 9.36 4.79 6.66
CA PHE A 31 8.45 4.80 5.51
C PHE A 31 7.04 5.19 5.95
N LEU A 32 6.33 5.91 5.09
CA LEU A 32 4.99 6.41 5.36
C LEU A 32 3.96 5.53 4.65
N ALA A 33 3.01 5.00 5.42
CA ALA A 33 1.77 4.47 4.86
C ALA A 33 0.90 5.63 4.34
N ASP A 34 0.01 5.33 3.39
CA ASP A 34 -0.83 6.32 2.69
C ASP A 34 -1.55 7.30 3.63
N ARG A 35 -2.11 6.77 4.73
CA ARG A 35 -2.79 7.55 5.78
C ARG A 35 -1.92 8.56 6.53
N TYR A 36 -0.59 8.42 6.47
CA TYR A 36 0.37 9.34 7.07
C TYR A 36 0.92 10.37 6.08
N ILE A 37 0.40 10.41 4.87
CA ILE A 37 0.76 11.37 3.85
C ILE A 37 -0.43 12.31 3.68
N THR A 38 -0.21 13.60 3.89
CA THR A 38 -1.22 14.63 3.66
C THR A 38 -0.73 15.64 2.65
N GLY A 39 -1.65 16.28 1.95
CA GLY A 39 -1.29 17.28 0.95
C GLY A 39 -2.50 18.04 0.46
N GLU A 40 -2.34 18.70 -0.67
CA GLU A 40 -3.42 19.38 -1.37
C GLU A 40 -4.01 18.45 -2.43
N CYS A 41 -5.34 18.40 -2.50
CA CYS A 41 -6.06 17.57 -3.47
C CYS A 41 -5.86 18.10 -4.89
N PRO A 42 -5.42 17.26 -5.86
CA PRO A 42 -5.18 17.69 -7.24
C PRO A 42 -6.48 18.02 -8.01
N HIS A 43 -7.65 17.63 -7.50
CA HIS A 43 -8.93 17.83 -8.17
C HIS A 43 -9.68 19.09 -7.71
N CYS A 44 -9.70 19.34 -6.40
CA CYS A 44 -10.47 20.45 -5.82
C CYS A 44 -9.63 21.44 -5.02
N HIS A 45 -8.30 21.26 -4.99
CA HIS A 45 -7.35 22.13 -4.29
C HIS A 45 -7.65 22.32 -2.80
N SER A 46 -8.33 21.35 -2.19
CA SER A 46 -8.49 21.33 -0.74
C SER A 46 -7.17 20.99 -0.08
N GLU A 47 -6.73 21.81 0.87
CA GLU A 47 -5.64 21.44 1.77
C GLU A 47 -6.06 20.28 2.69
N GLY A 48 -5.09 19.48 3.13
CA GLY A 48 -5.28 18.41 4.11
C GLY A 48 -5.95 17.15 3.57
N ALA A 49 -5.90 16.90 2.26
CA ALA A 49 -6.29 15.61 1.70
C ALA A 49 -5.32 14.53 2.16
N TYR A 50 -5.84 13.33 2.43
CA TYR A 50 -5.04 12.16 2.80
C TYR A 50 -4.58 11.42 1.53
N GLY A 51 -3.52 10.63 1.67
CA GLY A 51 -2.88 9.93 0.56
C GLY A 51 -3.84 9.12 -0.32
N ASP A 52 -4.88 8.53 0.26
CA ASP A 52 -5.85 7.67 -0.43
C ASP A 52 -7.21 8.35 -0.70
N GLN A 53 -7.50 9.49 -0.08
CA GLN A 53 -8.82 10.10 -0.12
C GLN A 53 -8.83 11.62 0.14
N CYS A 54 -9.66 12.33 -0.63
CA CYS A 54 -10.04 13.70 -0.33
C CYS A 54 -11.44 13.77 0.32
N GLU A 55 -11.51 14.19 1.58
CA GLU A 55 -12.77 14.37 2.33
C GLU A 55 -13.67 15.48 1.78
N LYS A 56 -13.12 16.43 1.01
CA LYS A 56 -13.89 17.58 0.49
C LYS A 56 -14.67 17.24 -0.78
N CYS A 57 -14.05 16.51 -1.72
CA CYS A 57 -14.69 16.15 -3.00
C CYS A 57 -15.01 14.66 -3.13
N GLY A 58 -14.63 13.83 -2.16
CA GLY A 58 -14.90 12.39 -2.14
C GLY A 58 -14.06 11.56 -3.12
N THR A 59 -13.09 12.17 -3.79
CA THR A 59 -12.25 11.48 -4.77
C THR A 59 -11.21 10.59 -4.08
N SER A 60 -11.06 9.36 -4.56
CA SER A 60 -9.94 8.48 -4.22
C SER A 60 -8.66 8.97 -4.87
N LEU A 61 -7.57 9.01 -4.12
CA LEU A 61 -6.27 9.53 -4.53
C LEU A 61 -5.20 8.45 -4.40
N SER A 62 -4.07 8.64 -5.07
CA SER A 62 -2.81 8.02 -4.66
C SER A 62 -1.97 9.04 -3.89
N PRO A 63 -1.14 8.62 -2.91
CA PRO A 63 -0.29 9.56 -2.19
C PRO A 63 0.69 10.30 -3.10
N THR A 64 1.05 9.70 -4.24
CA THR A 64 1.90 10.32 -5.27
C THR A 64 1.20 11.42 -6.07
N ASP A 65 -0.13 11.48 -6.02
CA ASP A 65 -0.93 12.48 -6.75
C ASP A 65 -1.12 13.77 -5.93
N LEU A 66 -0.87 13.71 -4.62
CA LEU A 66 -1.03 14.86 -3.73
C LEU A 66 -0.07 15.99 -4.12
N ILE A 67 -0.61 17.20 -4.19
CA ILE A 67 0.18 18.42 -4.36
C ILE A 67 0.82 18.74 -3.00
N ASN A 68 2.11 19.08 -3.01
CA ASN A 68 2.87 19.42 -1.80
C ASN A 68 2.70 18.41 -0.64
N PRO A 69 3.05 17.13 -0.86
CA PRO A 69 2.89 16.10 0.16
C PRO A 69 3.73 16.42 1.40
N LYS A 70 3.18 16.09 2.57
CA LYS A 70 3.76 16.26 3.90
C LYS A 70 3.53 15.02 4.72
N SER A 71 4.48 14.73 5.60
CA SER A 71 4.33 13.71 6.63
C SER A 71 3.34 14.20 7.69
N ALA A 72 2.29 13.44 7.95
CA ALA A 72 1.41 13.68 9.09
C ALA A 72 2.08 13.39 10.44
N ILE A 73 3.24 12.71 10.43
CA ILE A 73 4.00 12.35 11.64
C ILE A 73 4.90 13.52 12.07
N SER A 74 5.75 14.02 11.16
CA SER A 74 6.74 15.06 11.48
C SER A 74 6.42 16.44 10.90
N GLY A 75 5.46 16.54 9.97
CA GLY A 75 5.20 17.74 9.19
C GLY A 75 6.23 18.01 8.08
N SER A 76 7.28 17.19 7.96
CA SER A 76 8.32 17.36 6.94
C SER A 76 7.82 16.99 5.54
N LYS A 77 8.53 17.44 4.51
CA LYS A 77 8.30 16.98 3.13
C LYS A 77 8.93 15.59 2.97
N PRO A 78 8.15 14.52 2.71
CA PRO A 78 8.71 13.19 2.51
C PRO A 78 9.43 13.10 1.16
N VAL A 79 10.32 12.13 1.06
CA VAL A 79 11.08 11.83 -0.17
C VAL A 79 10.75 10.42 -0.64
N MET A 80 10.84 10.16 -1.94
CA MET A 80 10.69 8.79 -2.47
C MET A 80 11.97 8.01 -2.19
N LYS A 81 11.83 6.81 -1.62
CA LYS A 81 12.93 5.85 -1.44
C LYS A 81 12.50 4.48 -1.92
N GLU A 82 13.43 3.77 -2.55
CA GLU A 82 13.23 2.38 -2.92
C GLU A 82 13.12 1.50 -1.66
N THR A 83 12.18 0.57 -1.70
CA THR A 83 11.98 -0.45 -0.69
C THR A 83 11.61 -1.76 -1.36
N LYS A 84 11.96 -2.86 -0.71
CA LYS A 84 11.74 -4.21 -1.23
C LYS A 84 10.71 -4.92 -0.37
N HIS A 85 9.73 -5.53 -1.03
CA HIS A 85 8.68 -6.31 -0.37
C HIS A 85 8.52 -7.69 -1.01
N TRP A 86 8.07 -8.64 -0.19
CA TRP A 86 7.62 -9.96 -0.65
C TRP A 86 6.13 -9.91 -1.00
N TYR A 87 5.80 -10.29 -2.23
CA TYR A 87 4.43 -10.40 -2.73
C TYR A 87 4.05 -11.87 -2.85
N LEU A 88 2.85 -12.23 -2.39
CA LEU A 88 2.25 -13.54 -2.66
C LEU A 88 1.39 -13.41 -3.93
N PRO A 89 1.74 -14.09 -5.04
CA PRO A 89 0.97 -14.04 -6.29
C PRO A 89 -0.31 -14.86 -6.17
N LEU A 90 -1.34 -14.27 -5.55
CA LEU A 90 -2.63 -14.91 -5.29
C LEU A 90 -3.36 -15.35 -6.57
N ASP A 91 -3.05 -14.73 -7.71
CA ASP A 91 -3.54 -15.10 -9.04
C ASP A 91 -3.23 -16.57 -9.39
N LYS A 92 -2.09 -17.10 -8.94
CA LYS A 92 -1.73 -18.52 -9.15
C LYS A 92 -2.69 -19.50 -8.46
N HIS A 93 -3.47 -19.03 -7.49
CA HIS A 93 -4.41 -19.84 -6.74
C HIS A 93 -5.85 -19.75 -7.29
N GLU A 94 -6.10 -18.91 -8.30
CA GLU A 94 -7.46 -18.70 -8.84
C GLU A 94 -8.12 -20.00 -9.28
N GLY A 95 -7.39 -20.88 -9.98
CA GLY A 95 -7.98 -22.09 -10.58
C GLY A 95 -8.65 -23.01 -9.56
N TRP A 96 -7.94 -23.37 -8.49
CA TRP A 96 -8.50 -24.25 -7.46
C TRP A 96 -9.51 -23.53 -6.57
N LEU A 97 -9.30 -22.23 -6.28
CA LEU A 97 -10.26 -21.42 -5.51
C LEU A 97 -11.59 -21.34 -6.24
N ARG A 98 -11.57 -21.10 -7.55
CA ARG A 98 -12.77 -21.04 -8.39
C ARG A 98 -13.54 -22.35 -8.35
N GLN A 99 -12.86 -23.49 -8.50
CA GLN A 99 -13.51 -24.80 -8.40
C GLN A 99 -14.11 -25.02 -7.00
N TRP A 100 -13.34 -24.72 -5.96
CA TRP A 100 -13.76 -24.92 -4.58
C TRP A 100 -15.01 -24.10 -4.23
N ILE A 101 -15.02 -22.82 -4.60
CA ILE A 101 -16.17 -21.90 -4.35
C ILE A 101 -17.35 -22.27 -5.24
N LEU A 102 -17.13 -22.42 -6.55
CA LEU A 102 -18.21 -22.50 -7.52
C LEU A 102 -18.77 -23.90 -7.68
N GLU A 103 -18.03 -24.97 -7.42
CA GLU A 103 -18.49 -26.34 -7.65
C GLU A 103 -18.59 -27.16 -6.35
N ASP A 104 -17.55 -27.12 -5.51
CA ASP A 104 -17.45 -28.03 -4.37
C ASP A 104 -18.21 -27.52 -3.12
N HIS A 105 -18.50 -26.21 -3.03
CA HIS A 105 -19.10 -25.55 -1.85
C HIS A 105 -20.22 -24.56 -2.24
N LYS A 106 -21.19 -25.01 -3.03
CA LYS A 106 -22.34 -24.21 -3.53
C LYS A 106 -23.41 -23.82 -2.47
N GLU A 107 -23.17 -24.01 -1.18
CA GLU A 107 -24.17 -23.71 -0.14
C GLU A 107 -24.34 -22.22 0.17
#